data_AF-A0A2U3I463-F1
#
_entry.id   AF-A0A2U3I463-F1
#
_cell.length_a   1.000
_cell.length_b   1.000
_cell.length_c   1.000
_cell.angle_alpha   90.00
_cell.angle_beta   90.00
_cell.angle_gamma   90.00
#
_symmetry.space_group_name_H-M   'P 1'
#
loop_
_entity.id
_entity.type
_entity.pdbx_description
1 polymer ?
#
loop_
_entity_poly.entity_id
_entity_poly.type
_entity_poly.pdbx_seq_one_letter_code
_entity_poly.pdbx_strand_id
1 'polypeptide(L)'
;MSLRDVDAIDYIGVNILFKRVSVGLFDDLDWRDEKEHQDLLTKKIDRYIRYIRSGQLLLNYPKVRGYEIVFEYVATHPMTPAAVEFCKSRERVLTEAGYKAHIRGVDVRHSLGITVNQPEQVNAEPVEPPALEVLDANPLTRQRAEVADISYLPPLTADARRPRALPLLKRLVTRQAAAGH
;
A
#
# COMPACT_ATOMS: atom_id res chain seq x y z
N MET A 1 13.93 18.78 3.42
CA MET A 1 12.47 18.81 3.49
C MET A 1 12.07 17.56 4.24
N SER A 2 11.36 17.74 5.34
CA SER A 2 11.01 16.66 6.28
C SER A 2 9.52 16.33 6.20
N LEU A 3 9.13 15.14 6.65
CA LEU A 3 7.71 14.82 6.86
C LEU A 3 7.03 15.82 7.82
N ARG A 4 7.79 16.45 8.72
CA ARG A 4 7.29 17.47 9.66
C ARG A 4 6.95 18.81 8.99
N ASP A 5 7.47 19.08 7.79
CA ASP A 5 7.19 20.31 7.04
C ASP A 5 5.83 20.21 6.30
N VAL A 6 4.75 20.01 7.07
CA VAL A 6 3.44 19.58 6.54
C VAL A 6 2.84 20.55 5.53
N ASP A 7 3.11 21.85 5.65
CA ASP A 7 2.54 22.90 4.80
C ASP A 7 3.29 23.12 3.47
N ALA A 8 4.51 22.58 3.36
CA ALA A 8 5.37 22.72 2.20
C ALA A 8 5.14 21.61 1.17
N ILE A 9 5.22 21.97 -0.11
CA ILE A 9 5.27 21.00 -1.22
C ILE A 9 6.72 20.69 -1.50
N ASP A 10 7.13 19.43 -1.33
CA ASP A 10 8.54 19.07 -1.40
C ASP A 10 9.11 19.14 -2.81
N TYR A 11 8.40 18.54 -3.77
CA TYR A 11 8.90 18.43 -5.13
C TYR A 11 7.78 18.32 -6.15
N ILE A 12 7.93 19.05 -7.26
CA ILE A 12 7.11 18.92 -8.46
C ILE A 12 8.03 18.66 -9.64
N GLY A 13 7.92 17.46 -10.21
CA GLY A 13 8.60 17.07 -11.44
C GLY A 13 7.63 17.08 -12.62
N VAL A 14 8.05 17.62 -13.76
CA VAL A 14 7.24 17.62 -14.99
C VAL A 14 7.94 16.78 -16.04
N ASN A 15 7.27 15.71 -16.47
CA ASN A 15 7.69 14.91 -17.61
C ASN A 15 6.79 15.22 -18.80
N ILE A 16 7.32 16.02 -19.72
CA ILE A 16 6.60 16.46 -20.93
C ILE A 16 6.39 15.32 -21.94
N LEU A 17 7.29 14.34 -21.99
CA LEU A 17 7.25 13.24 -22.96
C LEU A 17 6.09 12.29 -22.66
N PHE A 18 5.91 11.95 -21.38
CA PHE A 18 4.82 11.08 -20.93
C PHE A 18 3.59 11.83 -20.44
N LYS A 19 3.56 13.17 -20.59
CA LYS A 19 2.50 14.05 -20.07
C LYS A 19 2.15 13.74 -18.61
N ARG A 20 3.17 13.77 -17.75
CA ARG A 20 3.06 13.41 -16.34
C ARG A 20 3.62 14.50 -15.43
N VAL A 21 2.96 14.71 -14.30
CA VAL A 21 3.46 15.49 -13.17
C VAL A 21 3.70 14.54 -12.00
N SER A 22 4.95 14.45 -11.54
CA SER A 22 5.30 13.74 -10.32
C SER A 22 5.30 14.72 -9.15
N VAL A 23 4.59 14.36 -8.08
CA VAL A 23 4.50 15.14 -6.84
C VAL A 23 5.22 14.34 -5.76
N GLY A 24 6.43 14.78 -5.42
CA GLY A 24 7.32 14.09 -4.50
C GLY A 24 7.03 14.43 -3.05
N LEU A 25 7.05 13.42 -2.18
CA LEU A 25 6.82 13.50 -0.75
C LEU A 25 7.96 12.75 -0.06
N PHE A 26 8.87 13.48 0.57
CA PHE A 26 10.05 12.92 1.21
C PHE A 26 9.82 12.78 2.71
N ASP A 27 10.24 11.64 3.22
CA ASP A 27 10.05 11.26 4.60
C ASP A 27 11.37 10.77 5.20
N ASP A 28 11.87 11.61 6.09
CA ASP A 28 13.12 11.46 6.83
C ASP A 28 12.91 10.93 8.25
N LEU A 29 11.68 10.61 8.66
CA LEU A 29 11.41 10.11 10.01
C LEU A 29 11.61 8.60 10.09
N ASP A 30 12.04 8.14 11.25
CA ASP A 30 11.97 6.72 11.58
C ASP A 30 10.60 6.37 12.15
N TRP A 31 10.17 5.13 11.92
CA TRP A 31 8.84 4.65 12.30
C TRP A 31 8.74 4.23 13.78
N ARG A 32 9.55 4.82 14.69
CA ARG A 32 9.50 4.46 16.12
C ARG A 32 8.23 4.95 16.80
N ASP A 33 7.76 6.15 16.47
CA ASP A 33 6.44 6.65 16.86
C ASP A 33 5.49 6.54 15.66
N GLU A 34 4.95 5.33 15.45
CA GLU A 34 4.07 5.08 14.31
C GLU A 34 2.83 5.97 14.30
N LYS A 35 2.32 6.37 15.47
CA LYS A 35 1.12 7.20 15.56
C LYS A 35 1.39 8.62 15.09
N GLU A 36 2.43 9.26 15.62
CA GLU A 36 2.84 10.59 15.17
C GLU A 36 3.14 10.57 13.66
N HIS A 37 3.85 9.53 13.20
CA HIS A 37 4.21 9.35 11.80
C HIS A 37 2.97 9.27 10.89
N GLN A 38 2.01 8.42 11.24
CA GLN A 38 0.75 8.27 10.50
C GLN A 38 -0.05 9.59 10.45
N ASP A 39 -0.10 10.32 11.56
CA ASP A 39 -0.76 11.62 11.64
C ASP A 39 -0.09 12.65 10.73
N LEU A 40 1.25 12.74 10.75
CA LEU A 40 2.01 13.66 9.89
C LEU A 40 1.85 13.33 8.41
N LEU A 41 1.99 12.05 8.04
CA LEU A 41 1.84 11.60 6.65
C LEU A 41 0.43 11.85 6.13
N THR A 42 -0.61 11.62 6.95
CA THR A 42 -1.99 11.94 6.59
C THR A 42 -2.14 13.42 6.30
N LYS A 43 -1.68 14.29 7.21
CA LYS A 43 -1.80 15.75 7.02
C LYS A 43 -1.04 16.22 5.78
N LYS A 44 0.14 15.66 5.49
CA LYS A 44 0.96 16.04 4.34
C LYS A 44 0.32 15.61 3.02
N ILE A 45 -0.24 14.40 2.96
CA ILE A 45 -1.02 13.94 1.81
C ILE A 45 -2.25 14.83 1.58
N ASP A 46 -3.00 15.15 2.64
CA ASP A 46 -4.18 16.02 2.55
C ASP A 46 -3.82 17.42 2.05
N ARG A 47 -2.69 17.96 2.51
CA ARG A 47 -2.16 19.24 2.02
C ARG A 47 -1.89 19.20 0.53
N TYR A 48 -1.25 18.14 0.03
CA TYR A 48 -0.93 17.99 -1.39
C TYR A 48 -2.18 17.84 -2.24
N ILE A 49 -3.14 17.03 -1.80
CA ILE A 49 -4.44 16.90 -2.46
C ILE A 49 -5.11 18.27 -2.54
N ARG A 50 -5.11 19.05 -1.45
CA ARG A 50 -5.68 20.40 -1.43
C ARG A 50 -4.94 21.36 -2.39
N TYR A 51 -3.63 21.32 -2.44
CA TYR A 51 -2.81 22.11 -3.37
C TYR A 51 -3.20 21.82 -4.83
N ILE A 52 -3.39 20.56 -5.18
CA ILE A 52 -3.81 20.16 -6.54
C ILE A 52 -5.26 20.57 -6.80
N ARG A 53 -6.19 20.22 -5.91
CA ARG A 53 -7.63 20.46 -6.10
C ARG A 53 -8.01 21.94 -6.08
N SER A 54 -7.26 22.77 -5.35
CA SER A 54 -7.44 24.23 -5.38
C SER A 54 -6.95 24.87 -6.69
N GLY A 55 -6.30 24.10 -7.57
CA GLY A 55 -5.75 24.60 -8.83
C GLY A 55 -4.40 25.30 -8.68
N GLN A 56 -3.82 25.38 -7.48
CA GLN A 56 -2.51 26.01 -7.26
C GLN A 56 -1.41 25.38 -8.13
N LEU A 57 -1.46 24.04 -8.33
CA LEU A 57 -0.58 23.38 -9.29
C LEU A 57 -0.68 24.00 -10.69
N LEU A 58 -1.89 24.24 -11.20
CA LEU A 58 -2.09 24.77 -12.54
C LEU A 58 -1.81 26.28 -12.64
N LEU A 59 -1.94 27.01 -11.53
CA LEU A 59 -1.50 28.41 -11.48
C LEU A 59 0.01 28.52 -11.62
N ASN A 60 0.75 27.66 -10.91
CA ASN A 60 2.21 27.65 -10.94
C ASN A 60 2.78 26.95 -12.20
N TYR A 61 2.05 25.97 -12.74
CA TYR A 61 2.47 25.17 -13.90
C TYR A 61 1.36 25.06 -14.95
N PRO A 62 0.99 26.16 -15.64
CA PRO A 62 -0.19 26.16 -16.53
C PRO A 62 -0.08 25.19 -17.71
N LYS A 63 1.15 24.89 -18.17
CA LYS A 63 1.42 24.01 -19.32
C LYS A 63 1.13 22.53 -19.05
N VAL A 64 0.96 22.13 -17.78
CA VAL A 64 0.74 20.71 -17.41
C VAL A 64 -0.73 20.35 -17.33
N ARG A 65 -1.63 21.23 -17.80
CA ARG A 65 -3.07 20.95 -17.85
C ARG A 65 -3.34 19.66 -18.63
N GLY A 66 -4.10 18.76 -18.01
CA GLY A 66 -4.43 17.46 -18.57
C GLY A 66 -3.32 16.42 -18.49
N TYR A 67 -2.20 16.72 -17.80
CA TYR A 67 -1.17 15.72 -17.52
C TYR A 67 -1.66 14.81 -16.39
N GLU A 68 -1.22 13.54 -16.44
CA GLU A 68 -1.41 12.59 -15.35
C GLU A 68 -0.66 13.05 -14.10
N ILE A 69 -1.30 13.02 -12.94
CA ILE A 69 -0.64 13.35 -11.67
C ILE A 69 -0.29 12.05 -10.95
N VAL A 70 0.97 11.95 -10.54
CA VAL A 70 1.53 10.80 -9.82
C VAL A 70 2.14 11.27 -8.50
N PHE A 71 1.67 10.72 -7.39
CA PHE A 71 2.28 10.92 -6.08
C PHE A 71 3.46 9.96 -5.92
N GLU A 72 4.60 10.46 -5.50
CA GLU A 72 5.80 9.67 -5.22
C GLU A 72 6.20 9.89 -3.77
N TYR A 73 5.92 8.91 -2.91
CA TYR A 73 6.33 8.94 -1.52
C TYR A 73 7.59 8.08 -1.32
N VAL A 74 8.57 8.65 -0.64
CA VAL A 74 9.88 8.03 -0.39
C VAL A 74 10.21 8.12 1.09
N ALA A 75 10.19 6.97 1.77
CA ALA A 75 10.68 6.82 3.13
C ALA A 75 12.18 6.50 3.12
N THR A 76 13.01 7.29 3.78
CA THR A 76 14.47 7.05 3.87
C THR A 76 14.85 6.07 4.97
N HIS A 77 13.90 5.74 5.85
CA HIS A 77 14.05 4.74 6.89
C HIS A 77 13.20 3.49 6.57
N PRO A 78 13.61 2.30 7.03
CA PRO A 78 12.79 1.10 6.90
C PRO A 78 11.42 1.28 7.55
N MET A 79 10.38 0.88 6.82
CA MET A 79 9.01 0.81 7.33
C MET A 79 8.82 -0.47 8.15
N THR A 80 8.09 -0.36 9.26
CA THR A 80 7.57 -1.54 9.98
C THR A 80 6.47 -2.22 9.14
N PRO A 81 6.09 -3.47 9.46
CA PRO A 81 4.95 -4.13 8.79
C PRO A 81 3.65 -3.31 8.88
N ALA A 82 3.37 -2.70 10.04
CA ALA A 82 2.20 -1.83 10.23
C ALA A 82 2.27 -0.57 9.36
N ALA A 83 3.45 0.05 9.26
CA ALA A 83 3.70 1.19 8.38
C ALA A 83 3.47 0.87 6.90
N VAL A 84 3.89 -0.32 6.45
CA VAL A 84 3.65 -0.77 5.07
C VAL A 84 2.16 -0.89 4.78
N GLU A 85 1.38 -1.50 5.66
CA GLU A 85 -0.08 -1.62 5.51
C GLU A 85 -0.77 -0.26 5.55
N PHE A 86 -0.33 0.63 6.43
CA PHE A 86 -0.80 2.01 6.46
C PHE A 86 -0.54 2.73 5.14
N CYS A 87 0.68 2.64 4.60
CA CYS A 87 1.05 3.25 3.32
C CYS A 87 0.19 2.70 2.17
N LYS A 88 -0.02 1.38 2.08
CA LYS A 88 -0.93 0.79 1.08
C LYS A 88 -2.36 1.36 1.19
N SER A 89 -2.84 1.63 2.40
CA SER A 89 -4.13 2.30 2.59
C SER A 89 -4.15 3.71 1.99
N ARG A 90 -3.05 4.47 2.12
CA ARG A 90 -2.94 5.83 1.56
C ARG A 90 -2.82 5.82 0.04
N GLU A 91 -2.09 4.85 -0.51
CA GLU A 91 -2.02 4.62 -1.96
C GLU A 91 -3.43 4.36 -2.54
N ARG A 92 -4.24 3.57 -1.84
CA ARG A 92 -5.63 3.33 -2.23
C ARG A 92 -6.47 4.60 -2.21
N VAL A 93 -6.38 5.40 -1.14
CA VAL A 93 -7.10 6.69 -1.03
C VAL A 93 -6.74 7.63 -2.17
N LEU A 94 -5.45 7.73 -2.52
CA LEU A 94 -4.99 8.53 -3.66
C LEU A 94 -5.52 8.01 -5.00
N THR A 95 -5.53 6.69 -5.16
CA THR A 95 -6.05 6.03 -6.36
C THR A 95 -7.56 6.24 -6.53
N GLU A 96 -8.33 6.10 -5.47
CA GLU A 96 -9.77 6.37 -5.45
C GLU A 96 -10.08 7.85 -5.72
N ALA A 97 -9.18 8.76 -5.33
CA ALA A 97 -9.26 10.18 -5.67
C ALA A 97 -8.86 10.51 -7.13
N GLY A 98 -8.46 9.51 -7.92
CA GLY A 98 -8.11 9.66 -9.33
C GLY A 98 -6.64 9.96 -9.61
N TYR A 99 -5.76 9.78 -8.63
CA TYR A 99 -4.31 9.96 -8.79
C TYR A 99 -3.60 8.62 -8.88
N LYS A 100 -2.49 8.54 -9.61
CA LYS A 100 -1.57 7.42 -9.39
C LYS A 100 -0.72 7.71 -8.17
N ALA A 101 -0.30 6.67 -7.47
CA ALA A 101 0.60 6.78 -6.34
C ALA A 101 1.64 5.66 -6.38
N HIS A 102 2.86 5.98 -5.96
CA HIS A 102 3.95 5.05 -5.79
C HIS A 102 4.59 5.32 -4.43
N ILE A 103 4.57 4.32 -3.57
CA ILE A 103 5.14 4.38 -2.22
C ILE A 103 6.31 3.41 -2.18
N ARG A 104 7.50 3.91 -1.80
CA ARG A 104 8.69 3.07 -1.63
C ARG A 104 9.49 3.44 -0.39
N GLY A 105 9.99 2.43 0.29
CA GLY A 105 11.08 2.57 1.26
C GLY A 105 12.41 2.45 0.55
N VAL A 106 13.34 3.36 0.85
CA VAL A 106 14.73 3.32 0.39
C VAL A 106 15.60 3.42 1.63
N ASP A 107 16.24 2.32 2.02
CA ASP A 107 17.19 2.37 3.12
C ASP A 107 18.50 3.01 2.65
N VAL A 108 18.63 4.31 2.89
CA VAL A 108 19.81 5.08 2.48
C VAL A 108 20.93 5.01 3.52
N ARG A 109 20.74 4.36 4.68
CA ARG A 109 21.73 4.34 5.76
C ARG A 109 23.06 3.77 5.30
N HIS A 110 23.02 2.70 4.50
CA HIS A 110 24.21 2.12 3.88
C HIS A 110 24.93 3.09 2.93
N SER A 111 24.18 3.88 2.15
CA SER A 111 24.75 4.89 1.24
C SER A 111 25.31 6.11 1.97
N LEU A 112 24.87 6.37 3.19
CA LEU A 112 25.33 7.47 4.04
C LEU A 112 26.47 7.08 4.99
N GLY A 113 26.99 5.85 4.90
CA GLY A 113 28.05 5.35 5.77
C GLY A 113 27.60 5.10 7.21
N ILE A 114 26.29 4.99 7.45
CA ILE A 114 25.73 4.70 8.78
C ILE A 114 25.75 3.18 8.99
N THR A 115 26.50 2.72 9.99
CA THR A 115 26.54 1.30 10.37
C THR A 115 25.21 0.89 10.99
N VAL A 116 24.42 0.11 10.25
CA VAL A 116 23.23 -0.56 10.79
C VAL A 116 23.71 -1.85 11.44
N ASN A 117 23.79 -1.87 12.77
CA ASN A 117 23.93 -3.13 13.49
C ASN A 117 22.69 -3.96 13.16
N GLN A 118 22.87 -5.11 12.50
CA GLN A 118 21.79 -6.10 12.40
C GLN A 118 21.35 -6.42 13.83
N PRO A 119 20.05 -6.55 14.11
CA PRO A 119 19.62 -7.05 15.41
C PRO A 119 20.38 -8.35 15.63
N GLU A 120 21.18 -8.40 16.71
CA GLU A 120 21.92 -9.61 17.07
C GLU A 120 20.92 -10.76 17.01
N GLN A 121 21.20 -11.77 16.18
CA GLN A 121 20.55 -13.05 16.34
C GLN A 121 20.89 -13.49 17.75
N VAL A 122 19.97 -13.25 18.68
CA VAL A 122 19.97 -13.93 19.95
C VAL A 122 19.78 -15.39 19.58
N ASN A 123 20.89 -16.14 19.56
CA ASN A 123 20.85 -17.59 19.65
C ASN A 123 20.21 -17.90 21.00
N ALA A 124 18.89 -17.84 21.05
CA ALA A 124 18.16 -18.50 22.11
C ALA A 124 18.48 -19.98 21.92
N GLU A 125 19.30 -20.53 22.82
CA GLU A 125 19.38 -21.97 22.97
C GLU A 125 17.94 -22.50 23.04
N PRO A 126 17.60 -23.59 22.32
CA PRO A 126 16.29 -24.20 22.44
C PRO A 126 16.07 -24.57 23.90
N VAL A 127 15.28 -23.77 24.62
CA VAL A 127 14.81 -24.14 25.95
C VAL A 127 13.84 -25.28 25.72
N GLU A 128 14.24 -26.50 26.08
CA GLU A 128 13.32 -27.63 26.09
C GLU A 128 12.10 -27.25 26.94
N PRO A 129 10.88 -27.33 26.39
CA PRO A 129 9.70 -27.10 27.20
C PRO A 129 9.73 -28.09 28.37
N PRO A 130 9.40 -27.66 29.60
CA PRO A 130 9.33 -28.57 30.72
C PRO A 130 8.40 -29.73 30.37
N ALA A 131 8.83 -30.95 30.69
CA ALA A 131 8.09 -32.17 30.39
C ALA A 131 6.63 -32.01 30.83
N LEU A 132 5.72 -32.01 29.87
CA LEU A 132 4.29 -32.01 30.12
C LEU A 132 3.97 -33.35 30.79
N GLU A 133 3.59 -33.35 32.07
CA GLU A 133 3.05 -34.55 32.71
C GLU A 133 1.79 -34.98 31.96
N VAL A 134 1.92 -36.05 31.18
CA VAL A 134 0.81 -36.67 30.47
C VAL A 134 -0.04 -37.39 31.52
N LEU A 135 -1.13 -36.76 31.95
CA LEU A 135 -2.17 -37.45 32.70
C LEU A 135 -2.79 -38.51 31.79
N ASP A 136 -2.69 -39.77 32.21
CA ASP A 136 -3.20 -40.94 31.47
C ASP A 136 -4.65 -40.73 31.04
N ALA A 137 -4.86 -40.63 29.73
CA ALA A 137 -6.18 -40.59 29.13
C ALA A 137 -6.79 -41.99 29.16
N ASN A 138 -7.58 -42.29 30.20
CA ASN A 138 -8.50 -43.43 30.18
C ASN A 138 -9.59 -43.19 29.10
N PRO A 139 -9.69 -44.02 28.04
CA PRO A 139 -10.42 -43.65 26.84
C PRO A 139 -11.87 -44.09 26.88
N LEU A 140 -12.64 -43.76 27.91
CA LEU A 140 -14.08 -44.01 27.93
C LEU A 140 -14.78 -42.96 28.81
N THR A 141 -15.07 -41.79 28.24
CA THR A 141 -16.34 -41.04 28.35
C THR A 141 -16.17 -39.67 27.68
N ARG A 142 -16.46 -39.60 26.38
CA ARG A 142 -16.88 -38.35 25.73
C ARG A 142 -18.37 -38.20 25.98
N GLN A 143 -18.82 -37.15 26.67
CA GLN A 143 -19.87 -36.26 26.12
C GLN A 143 -20.17 -35.06 27.02
N ARG A 144 -19.98 -33.87 26.42
CA ARG A 144 -20.85 -32.69 26.46
C ARG A 144 -21.11 -31.98 27.81
N ALA A 145 -20.38 -30.88 27.98
CA ALA A 145 -20.93 -29.57 28.35
C ALA A 145 -19.98 -28.51 27.77
N GLU A 146 -20.31 -27.91 26.62
CA GLU A 146 -20.88 -26.56 26.54
C GLU A 146 -19.96 -25.47 27.12
N VAL A 147 -19.07 -24.92 26.29
CA VAL A 147 -18.93 -23.46 26.11
C VAL A 147 -18.55 -23.24 24.65
N ALA A 148 -19.51 -22.75 23.85
CA ALA A 148 -19.28 -22.25 22.50
C ALA A 148 -19.39 -20.73 22.54
N ASP A 149 -18.26 -20.06 22.35
CA ASP A 149 -18.13 -18.67 21.91
C ASP A 149 -16.65 -18.54 21.55
N ILE A 150 -16.18 -18.19 20.35
CA ILE A 150 -16.40 -16.99 19.54
C ILE A 150 -15.81 -17.34 18.15
N SER A 151 -16.60 -17.34 17.09
CA SER A 151 -16.73 -16.25 16.10
C SER A 151 -15.48 -15.96 15.23
N TYR A 152 -15.68 -16.19 13.92
CA TYR A 152 -14.96 -15.69 12.73
C TYR A 152 -13.63 -16.33 12.29
N LEU A 153 -13.74 -17.26 11.33
CA LEU A 153 -12.71 -17.56 10.34
C LEU A 153 -13.02 -16.78 9.04
N PRO A 154 -12.06 -16.03 8.46
CA PRO A 154 -12.22 -15.44 7.13
C PRO A 154 -12.16 -16.51 6.02
N PRO A 155 -12.80 -16.29 4.85
CA PRO A 155 -12.82 -17.28 3.79
C PRO A 155 -11.43 -17.44 3.16
N LEU A 156 -11.01 -18.69 2.97
CA LEU A 156 -9.82 -19.04 2.20
C LEU A 156 -10.09 -18.77 0.72
N THR A 157 -9.32 -17.87 0.11
CA THR A 157 -9.22 -17.78 -1.36
C THR A 157 -7.76 -17.81 -1.79
N ALA A 158 -7.40 -18.86 -2.52
CA ALA A 158 -6.52 -18.78 -3.67
C ALA A 158 -6.51 -20.14 -4.38
N ASP A 159 -7.24 -20.25 -5.49
CA ASP A 159 -6.87 -21.18 -6.55
C ASP A 159 -7.29 -20.61 -7.90
N ALA A 160 -6.36 -19.89 -8.51
CA ALA A 160 -6.38 -19.59 -9.93
C ALA A 160 -5.20 -20.32 -10.55
N ARG A 161 -5.48 -21.36 -11.34
CA ARG A 161 -4.79 -21.70 -12.60
C ARG A 161 -5.36 -22.99 -13.21
N ARG A 162 -6.32 -22.85 -14.12
CA ARG A 162 -6.40 -23.69 -15.33
C ARG A 162 -6.88 -22.83 -16.51
N PRO A 163 -6.25 -22.90 -17.69
CA PRO A 163 -6.71 -22.20 -18.87
C PRO A 163 -7.90 -22.95 -19.47
N ARG A 164 -9.05 -22.28 -19.62
CA ARG A 164 -10.16 -22.78 -20.44
C ARG A 164 -10.36 -21.84 -21.62
N ALA A 165 -10.27 -22.41 -22.81
CA ALA A 165 -10.36 -21.77 -24.11
C ALA A 165 -11.67 -21.00 -24.29
N LEU A 166 -11.59 -19.84 -24.95
CA LEU A 166 -12.75 -19.04 -25.38
C LEU A 166 -13.43 -19.71 -26.58
N PRO A 167 -14.74 -19.97 -26.55
CA PRO A 167 -15.46 -20.31 -27.78
C PRO A 167 -15.68 -19.06 -28.64
N LEU A 168 -15.26 -19.16 -29.90
CA LEU A 168 -15.49 -18.21 -30.98
C LEU A 168 -16.99 -17.98 -31.21
N LEU A 169 -17.49 -16.76 -30.99
CA LEU A 169 -18.81 -16.36 -31.48
C LEU A 169 -18.71 -15.85 -32.92
N LYS A 170 -19.39 -16.59 -33.79
CA LYS A 170 -19.52 -16.36 -35.23
C LYS A 170 -20.21 -15.02 -35.51
N ARG A 171 -19.63 -14.24 -36.43
CA ARG A 171 -20.27 -13.12 -37.11
C ARG A 171 -21.57 -13.59 -37.76
N LEU A 172 -22.69 -13.01 -37.35
CA LEU A 172 -23.92 -13.01 -38.15
C LEU A 172 -23.95 -11.74 -38.99
N VAL A 173 -23.82 -11.94 -40.29
CA VAL A 173 -24.10 -10.98 -41.34
C VAL A 173 -25.61 -11.00 -41.57
N THR A 174 -26.25 -9.84 -41.53
CA THR A 174 -27.53 -9.61 -42.20
C THR A 174 -27.44 -8.32 -43.00
N ARG A 175 -27.35 -8.48 -44.32
CA ARG A 175 -27.72 -7.44 -45.29
C ARG A 175 -29.25 -7.42 -45.36
N GLN A 176 -29.84 -6.23 -45.38
CA GLN A 176 -31.00 -5.98 -46.25
C GLN A 176 -31.04 -4.51 -46.65
N ALA A 177 -31.35 -4.31 -47.92
CA ALA A 177 -31.31 -3.08 -48.68
C ALA A 177 -32.74 -2.59 -49.00
N ALA A 178 -32.91 -1.27 -49.15
CA ALA A 178 -33.86 -0.53 -50.02
C ALA A 178 -33.94 0.92 -49.47
N ALA A 179 -33.55 2.00 -50.17
CA ALA A 179 -34.07 2.62 -51.40
C ALA A 179 -35.40 3.40 -51.21
N GLY A 180 -35.37 4.69 -51.59
CA GLY A 180 -36.51 5.63 -51.71
C GLY A 180 -36.55 6.68 -50.57
N HIS A 181 -36.62 7.99 -50.79
CA HIS A 181 -36.86 8.83 -51.96
C HIS A 181 -36.12 10.17 -51.82
#